data_AF-A0A849U9L9-F1
#
_entry.id   AF-A0A849U9L9-F1
#
_cell.length_a   1.000
_cell.length_b   1.000
_cell.length_c   1.000
_cell.angle_alpha   90.00
_cell.angle_beta   90.00
_cell.angle_gamma   90.00
#
_symmetry.space_group_name_H-M   'P 1'
#
loop_
_entity.id
_entity.type
_entity.pdbx_description
1 polymer ?
#
loop_
_entity_poly.entity_id
_entity_poly.type
_entity_poly.pdbx_seq_one_letter_code
_entity_poly.pdbx_strand_id
1 'polypeptide(L)'
;MPGISSHFDHTSGRHKMGQQVLALGLSCKEGFVPLDSELFISQTKVIALPEPFKDDRSTTAKRYQTAQQHTKPEMVEAMVKRALNAGIVADYLLAMPGLAPKR
;
A
#
# COMPACT_ATOMS: atom_id res chain seq x y z
N MET A 1 16.16 -1.79 9.41
CA MET A 1 15.04 -0.86 9.17
C MET A 1 13.79 -1.49 9.76
N PRO A 2 13.16 -0.88 10.77
CA PRO A 2 11.91 -1.38 11.36
C PRO A 2 10.70 -1.09 10.47
N GLY A 3 9.59 -1.79 10.71
CA GLY A 3 8.37 -1.67 9.90
C GLY A 3 8.52 -2.24 8.48
N ILE A 4 9.26 -3.35 8.35
CA ILE A 4 9.48 -4.06 7.09
C ILE A 4 9.06 -5.52 7.21
N SER A 5 8.80 -6.17 6.07
CA SER A 5 8.42 -7.58 6.04
C SER A 5 8.96 -8.27 4.78
N SER A 6 8.74 -9.58 4.67
CA SER A 6 9.07 -10.34 3.46
C SER A 6 7.93 -10.25 2.45
N HIS A 7 8.26 -9.93 1.20
CA HIS A 7 7.32 -9.83 0.08
C HIS A 7 7.78 -10.69 -1.08
N PHE A 8 6.84 -11.34 -1.77
CA PHE A 8 7.15 -12.05 -3.01
C PHE A 8 7.31 -11.02 -4.13
N ASP A 9 8.50 -10.95 -4.70
CA ASP A 9 8.82 -10.12 -5.85
C ASP A 9 8.55 -10.91 -7.13
N HIS A 10 7.47 -10.56 -7.82
CA HIS A 10 7.03 -11.22 -9.05
C HIS A 10 8.01 -10.99 -10.22
N THR A 11 8.83 -9.94 -10.19
CA THR A 11 9.84 -9.68 -11.22
C THR A 11 11.02 -10.64 -11.09
N SER A 12 11.45 -10.96 -9.86
CA SER A 12 12.57 -11.89 -9.62
C SER A 12 12.17 -13.31 -9.25
N GLY A 13 10.89 -13.57 -9.01
CA GLY A 13 10.36 -14.86 -8.57
C GLY A 13 10.81 -15.28 -7.16
N ARG A 14 11.28 -14.33 -6.34
CA ARG A 14 11.88 -14.60 -5.02
C ARG A 14 11.23 -13.76 -3.94
N HIS A 15 11.31 -14.24 -2.70
CA HIS A 15 10.97 -13.43 -1.54
C HIS A 15 12.11 -12.46 -1.20
N LYS A 16 11.78 -11.19 -0.96
CA LYS A 16 12.71 -10.14 -0.54
C LYS A 16 12.20 -9.47 0.74
N MET A 17 13.13 -9.19 1.65
CA MET A 17 12.87 -8.34 2.82
C MET A 17 12.84 -6.88 2.38
N GLY A 18 11.87 -6.11 2.87
CA GLY A 18 11.79 -4.68 2.61
C GLY A 18 10.42 -4.08 2.86
N GLN A 19 10.22 -2.89 2.34
CA GLN A 19 8.91 -2.23 2.30
C GLN A 19 8.29 -2.45 0.93
N GLN A 20 6.98 -2.66 0.91
CA GLN A 20 6.22 -2.64 -0.33
C GLN A 20 5.32 -1.40 -0.34
N VAL A 21 5.38 -0.63 -1.43
CA VAL A 21 4.55 0.55 -1.63
C VAL A 21 3.43 0.22 -2.61
N LEU A 22 2.20 0.54 -2.24
CA LEU A 22 1.06 0.63 -3.16
C LEU A 22 0.98 2.08 -3.64
N ALA A 23 0.85 2.27 -4.95
CA ALA A 23 0.71 3.58 -5.55
C ALA A 23 -0.53 3.60 -6.44
N LEU A 24 -1.35 4.63 -6.28
CA LEU A 24 -2.48 4.94 -7.15
C LEU A 24 -2.14 6.21 -7.91
N GLY A 25 -2.35 6.20 -9.22
CA GLY A 25 -2.22 7.40 -10.03
C GLY A 25 -3.23 7.42 -11.16
N LEU A 26 -3.50 8.62 -11.66
CA LEU A 26 -4.35 8.88 -12.80
C LEU A 26 -3.49 8.89 -14.06
N SER A 27 -3.86 8.05 -15.03
CA SER A 27 -3.23 8.07 -16.36
C SER A 27 -4.17 8.75 -17.34
N CYS A 28 -3.68 9.75 -18.06
CA CYS A 28 -4.37 10.44 -19.15
C CYS A 28 -3.46 10.55 -20.38
N LYS A 29 -3.94 11.20 -21.46
CA LYS A 29 -3.17 11.35 -22.70
C LYS A 29 -1.91 12.20 -22.48
N GLU A 30 -1.99 13.14 -21.55
CA GLU A 30 -0.94 14.11 -21.22
C GLU A 30 0.12 13.51 -20.29
N GLY A 31 -0.17 12.39 -19.63
CA GLY A 31 0.80 11.70 -18.79
C GLY A 31 0.17 10.99 -17.59
N PHE A 32 0.96 10.86 -16.52
CA PHE A 32 0.59 10.17 -15.29
C PHE A 32 0.75 11.09 -14.08
N VAL A 33 -0.29 11.16 -13.25
CA VAL A 33 -0.32 11.96 -12.02
C VAL A 33 -0.45 11.04 -10.81
N PRO A 34 0.53 11.03 -9.87
CA PRO A 34 0.39 10.27 -8.63
C PRO A 34 -0.72 10.88 -7.76
N LEU A 35 -1.66 10.06 -7.30
CA LEU A 35 -2.79 10.49 -6.47
C LEU A 35 -2.60 10.12 -5.01
N ASP A 36 -2.15 8.89 -4.75
CA ASP A 36 -2.10 8.34 -3.40
C ASP A 36 -1.05 7.23 -3.28
N SER A 37 -0.54 6.99 -2.08
CA SER A 37 0.34 5.85 -1.80
C SER A 37 0.19 5.33 -0.37
N GLU A 38 0.30 4.01 -0.21
CA GLU A 38 0.29 3.35 1.10
C GLU A 38 1.43 2.35 1.24
N LEU A 39 1.90 2.18 2.47
CA LEU A 39 2.83 1.11 2.80
C LEU A 39 2.03 -0.15 3.12
N PHE A 40 2.52 -1.30 2.66
CA PHE A 40 1.98 -2.61 3.00
C PHE A 40 3.02 -3.41 3.77
N ILE A 41 2.64 -3.92 4.94
CA ILE A 41 3.44 -4.86 5.74
C ILE A 41 2.72 -6.21 5.69
N SER A 42 3.40 -7.23 5.15
CA SER A 42 2.89 -8.60 5.16
C SER A 42 3.00 -9.20 6.56
N GLN A 43 2.36 -10.33 6.81
CA GLN A 43 2.54 -11.07 8.07
C GLN A 43 3.79 -11.96 8.08
N THR A 44 4.58 -11.97 7.00
CA THR A 44 5.72 -12.86 6.84
C THR A 44 7.02 -12.17 7.23
N LYS A 45 7.73 -12.71 8.23
CA LYS A 45 9.04 -12.20 8.70
C LYS A 45 8.99 -10.70 9.04
N VAL A 46 7.95 -10.27 9.76
CA VAL A 46 7.79 -8.86 10.16
C VAL A 46 8.90 -8.45 11.12
N ILE A 47 9.49 -7.30 10.86
CA ILE A 47 10.35 -6.59 11.82
C ILE A 47 9.54 -5.40 12.32
N ALA A 48 9.05 -5.50 13.55
CA ALA A 48 8.22 -4.47 14.18
C ALA A 48 9.02 -3.19 14.45
N LEU A 49 8.31 -2.14 14.88
CA LEU A 49 8.94 -0.94 15.43
C LEU A 49 9.72 -1.27 16.71
N PRO A 50 10.90 -0.64 16.93
CA PRO A 50 11.67 -0.85 18.15
C PRO A 50 10.94 -0.28 19.38
N GLU A 51 10.16 0.78 19.19
CA GLU A 51 9.35 1.43 20.21
C GLU A 51 7.95 1.74 19.64
N PRO A 52 6.89 1.58 20.43
CA PRO A 52 5.54 1.95 20.02
C PRO A 52 5.38 3.47 19.90
N PHE A 53 4.36 3.91 19.16
CA PHE A 53 3.99 5.33 19.15
C PHE A 53 3.41 5.74 20.51
N LYS A 54 3.64 6.99 20.91
CA LYS A 54 3.21 7.52 22.21
C LYS A 54 1.69 7.47 22.43
N ASP A 55 0.91 7.78 21.41
CA ASP A 55 -0.56 7.90 21.51
C ASP A 55 -1.32 7.50 20.23
N ASP A 56 -0.63 6.95 19.23
CA ASP A 56 -1.18 6.55 17.93
C ASP A 56 -1.92 7.64 17.11
N ARG A 57 -1.87 8.92 17.51
CA ARG A 57 -2.62 9.98 16.83
C ARG A 57 -1.87 10.59 15.64
N SER A 58 -0.56 10.41 15.59
CA SER A 58 0.28 10.93 14.51
C SER A 58 -0.07 10.29 13.16
N THR A 59 0.14 11.02 12.06
CA THR A 59 -0.06 10.50 10.70
C THR A 59 0.77 9.24 10.46
N THR A 60 2.01 9.21 10.96
CA THR A 60 2.89 8.04 10.85
C THR A 60 2.32 6.84 11.59
N ALA A 61 1.78 7.03 12.79
CA ALA A 61 1.17 5.96 13.56
C ALA A 61 -0.07 5.38 12.86
N LYS A 62 -0.96 6.25 12.39
CA LYS A 62 -2.15 5.83 11.62
C LYS A 62 -1.77 5.06 10.37
N ARG A 63 -0.80 5.55 9.60
CA ARG A 63 -0.33 4.84 8.38
C ARG A 63 0.34 3.51 8.72
N TYR A 64 1.08 3.43 9.82
CA TYR A 64 1.67 2.16 10.28
C TYR A 64 0.60 1.15 10.72
N GLN A 65 -0.47 1.60 11.37
CA GLN A 65 -1.62 0.75 11.69
C GLN A 65 -2.30 0.26 10.42
N THR A 66 -2.59 1.16 9.46
CA THR A 66 -3.14 0.80 8.15
C THR A 66 -2.26 -0.26 7.48
N ALA A 67 -0.93 -0.04 7.45
CA ALA A 67 0.05 -0.91 6.81
C ALA A 67 0.06 -2.35 7.35
N GLN A 68 -0.23 -2.54 8.63
CA GLN A 68 -0.25 -3.85 9.29
C GLN A 68 -1.63 -4.53 9.27
N GLN A 69 -2.70 -3.74 9.34
CA GLN A 69 -4.04 -4.26 9.58
C GLN A 69 -4.83 -4.54 8.31
N HIS A 70 -4.50 -3.87 7.21
CA HIS A 70 -5.24 -4.00 5.96
C HIS A 70 -4.49 -4.84 4.93
N THR A 71 -5.26 -5.54 4.12
CA THR A 71 -4.79 -6.23 2.93
C THR A 71 -4.58 -5.24 1.77
N LYS A 72 -3.81 -5.63 0.74
CA LYS A 72 -3.62 -4.78 -0.44
C LYS A 72 -4.93 -4.40 -1.15
N PRO A 73 -5.93 -5.31 -1.33
CA PRO A 73 -7.23 -4.93 -1.87
C PRO A 73 -7.95 -3.88 -1.04
N GLU A 74 -8.01 -4.03 0.28
CA GLU A 74 -8.69 -3.07 1.17
C GLU A 74 -8.02 -1.70 1.13
N MET A 75 -6.68 -1.67 1.09
CA MET A 75 -5.93 -0.41 0.92
C MET A 75 -6.25 0.25 -0.43
N VAL A 76 -6.24 -0.51 -1.53
CA VAL A 76 -6.58 0.03 -2.85
C VAL A 76 -8.02 0.53 -2.93
N GLU A 77 -8.96 -0.20 -2.34
CA GLU A 77 -10.35 0.26 -2.23
C GLU A 77 -10.44 1.60 -1.49
N ALA A 78 -9.74 1.73 -0.36
CA ALA A 78 -9.71 2.97 0.40
C ALA A 78 -9.08 4.13 -0.39
N MET A 79 -7.98 3.89 -1.11
CA MET A 79 -7.32 4.88 -1.98
C MET A 79 -8.25 5.34 -3.12
N VAL A 80 -8.94 4.40 -3.77
CA VAL A 80 -9.91 4.71 -4.84
C VAL A 80 -11.09 5.51 -4.29
N LYS A 81 -11.64 5.14 -3.12
CA LYS A 81 -12.70 5.91 -2.47
C LYS A 81 -12.27 7.35 -2.17
N ARG A 82 -11.02 7.56 -1.71
CA ARG A 82 -10.49 8.91 -1.49
C ARG A 82 -10.41 9.71 -2.79
N ALA A 83 -9.94 9.10 -3.88
CA ALA A 83 -9.89 9.76 -5.19
C ALA A 83 -11.30 10.15 -5.70
N LEU A 84 -12.26 9.23 -5.61
CA LEU A 84 -13.65 9.49 -6.01
C LEU A 84 -14.30 10.60 -5.17
N ASN A 85 -14.08 10.59 -3.85
CA ASN A 85 -14.58 11.63 -2.96
C ASN A 85 -13.95 13.01 -3.24
N ALA A 86 -12.76 13.04 -3.82
CA ALA A 86 -12.10 14.26 -4.27
C ALA A 86 -12.55 14.72 -5.67
N GLY A 87 -13.51 14.02 -6.30
CA GLY A 87 -14.02 14.32 -7.64
C GLY A 87 -13.14 13.81 -8.78
N ILE A 88 -12.17 12.94 -8.49
CA ILE A 88 -11.30 12.35 -9.51
C ILE A 88 -11.97 11.08 -10.03
N VAL A 89 -12.36 11.10 -11.30
CA VAL A 89 -13.07 9.99 -11.97
C VAL A 89 -12.26 9.51 -13.16
N ALA A 90 -12.29 8.20 -13.43
CA ALA A 90 -11.67 7.57 -14.58
C ALA A 90 -12.59 6.48 -15.13
N ASP A 91 -12.46 6.19 -16.43
CA ASP A 91 -13.28 5.18 -17.11
C ASP A 91 -12.91 3.75 -16.70
N TYR A 92 -11.64 3.53 -16.32
CA TYR A 92 -11.08 2.21 -16.03
C TYR A 92 -10.15 2.24 -14.83
N LEU A 93 -10.14 1.15 -14.07
CA LEU A 93 -9.13 0.84 -13.06
C LEU A 93 -8.18 -0.23 -13.60
N LEU A 94 -6.91 0.11 -13.75
CA LEU A 94 -5.85 -0.82 -14.14
C LEU A 94 -5.04 -1.22 -12.90
N ALA A 95 -4.83 -2.52 -12.70
CA ALA A 95 -4.08 -3.05 -11.56
C ALA A 95 -3.04 -4.09 -12.01
N MET A 96 -1.92 -4.15 -11.30
CA MET A 96 -0.85 -5.12 -11.56
C MET A 96 -1.19 -6.50 -10.98
N PRO A 97 -0.65 -7.59 -11.57
CA PRO A 97 -0.69 -8.91 -10.96
C PRO A 97 -0.13 -8.88 -9.53
N GLY A 98 -0.84 -9.48 -8.57
CA GLY A 98 -0.44 -9.51 -7.15
C GLY A 98 -1.21 -8.55 -6.23
N LEU A 99 -2.25 -7.87 -6.74
CA LEU A 99 -3.24 -7.17 -5.91
C LEU A 99 -4.23 -8.14 -5.24
N ALA A 100 -4.59 -9.24 -5.91
CA ALA A 100 -5.52 -10.24 -5.38
C ALA A 100 -4.92 -11.03 -4.19
N PRO A 101 -5.73 -11.43 -3.20
CA PRO A 101 -5.27 -12.31 -2.13
C PRO A 101 -4.78 -13.63 -2.72
N LYS A 102 -3.62 -14.13 -2.24
CA LYS A 102 -3.21 -15.51 -2.53
C LYS A 102 -4.17 -16.42 -1.77
N ARG A 103 -4.92 -17.25 -2.51
CA ARG A 103 -5.63 -18.40 -1.96
C ARG A 103 -4.63 -19.42 -1.43
#